data_AF-A0A6A4EV61-F1
#
_entry.id   AF-A0A6A4EV61-F1
#
_cell.length_a   1.000
_cell.length_b   1.000
_cell.length_c   1.000
_cell.angle_alpha   90.00
_cell.angle_beta   90.00
_cell.angle_gamma   90.00
#
_symmetry.space_group_name_H-M   'P 1'
#
loop_
_entity.id
_entity.type
_entity.pdbx_description
1 polymer ?
#
loop_
_entity_poly.entity_id
_entity_poly.type
_entity_poly.pdbx_seq_one_letter_code
_entity_poly.pdbx_strand_id
1 'polypeptide(L)'
;MLFRELSFFLSPTLRVSAEDKEELERLIRQNGGVVAQSPAGATHIVDYTELDARRPELVSADFIKESVAFRALQDPVKYSDLLPQRTGKTL
;
A
#
# COMPACT_ATOMS: atom_id res chain seq x y z
N MET A 1 15.61 -4.61 6.63
CA MET A 1 14.69 -3.52 6.24
C MET A 1 13.54 -4.15 5.51
N LEU A 2 12.31 -3.86 5.95
CA LEU A 2 11.09 -4.55 5.54
C LEU A 2 10.77 -4.40 4.05
N PHE A 3 11.07 -3.23 3.48
CA PHE A 3 10.77 -2.89 2.09
C PHE A 3 12.02 -2.78 1.22
N ARG A 4 13.10 -3.45 1.62
CA ARG A 4 14.34 -3.44 0.85
C ARG A 4 14.08 -3.92 -0.58
N GLU A 5 14.62 -3.21 -1.56
CA GLU A 5 14.48 -3.49 -3.00
C GLU A 5 13.05 -3.34 -3.56
N LEU A 6 12.10 -2.85 -2.74
CA LEU A 6 10.74 -2.55 -3.19
C LEU A 6 10.59 -1.06 -3.52
N SER A 7 9.88 -0.79 -4.62
CA SER A 7 9.45 0.56 -5.00
C SER A 7 7.93 0.67 -5.00
N PHE A 8 7.41 1.79 -4.51
CA PHE A 8 6.00 2.06 -4.33
C PHE A 8 5.60 3.32 -5.09
N PHE A 9 4.58 3.24 -5.93
CA PHE A 9 3.95 4.41 -6.53
C PHE A 9 2.63 4.70 -5.82
N LEU A 10 2.50 5.88 -5.22
CA LEU A 10 1.23 6.31 -4.61
C LEU A 10 0.35 6.95 -5.70
N SER A 11 -0.72 6.26 -6.07
CA SER A 11 -1.57 6.68 -7.18
C SER A 11 -2.23 8.04 -6.93
N PRO A 12 -2.40 8.91 -7.94
CA PRO A 12 -3.16 10.17 -7.80
C PRO A 12 -4.63 9.95 -7.40
N THR A 13 -5.19 8.77 -7.67
CA THR A 13 -6.56 8.38 -7.30
C THR A 13 -6.64 7.80 -5.89
N LEU A 14 -5.52 7.62 -5.19
CA LEU A 14 -5.48 7.16 -3.81
C LEU A 14 -6.23 8.15 -2.91
N ARG A 15 -7.35 7.70 -2.34
CA ARG A 15 -8.21 8.51 -1.49
C ARG A 15 -7.73 8.47 -0.03
N VAL A 16 -6.67 9.19 0.27
CA VAL A 16 -6.17 9.40 1.64
C VAL A 16 -5.94 10.89 1.92
N SER A 17 -5.86 11.28 3.19
CA SER A 17 -5.50 12.65 3.57
C SER A 17 -4.06 12.99 3.16
N ALA A 18 -3.70 14.28 3.13
CA ALA A 18 -2.32 14.70 2.86
C ALA A 18 -1.36 14.16 3.95
N GLU A 19 -1.79 14.22 5.21
CA GLU A 19 -1.03 13.67 6.36
C GLU A 19 -0.83 12.16 6.23
N ASP A 20 -1.87 11.40 5.86
CA ASP A 20 -1.76 9.97 5.60
C ASP A 20 -0.80 9.67 4.45
N LYS A 21 -0.82 10.49 3.40
CA LYS A 21 0.10 10.32 2.27
C LYS A 21 1.55 10.55 2.70
N GLU A 22 1.82 11.63 3.43
CA GLU A 22 3.16 11.91 3.97
C GLU A 22 3.62 10.78 4.91
N GLU A 23 2.72 10.27 5.73
CA GLU A 23 2.98 9.14 6.61
C GLU A 23 3.33 7.88 5.82
N LEU A 24 2.57 7.53 4.78
CA LEU A 24 2.89 6.39 3.91
C LEU A 24 4.28 6.53 3.28
N GLU A 25 4.60 7.69 2.73
CA GLU A 25 5.93 7.95 2.15
C GLU A 25 7.04 7.82 3.20
N ARG A 26 6.81 8.32 4.42
CA ARG A 26 7.74 8.21 5.53
C ARG A 26 7.96 6.75 5.93
N LEU A 27 6.88 5.98 6.07
CA LEU A 27 6.93 4.55 6.40
C LEU A 27 7.70 3.76 5.34
N ILE A 28 7.45 4.01 4.05
CA ILE A 28 8.17 3.38 2.94
C ILE A 28 9.68 3.63 3.08
N ARG A 29 10.09 4.90 3.16
CA ARG A 29 11.51 5.30 3.19
C ARG A 29 12.23 4.78 4.44
N GLN A 30 11.62 4.91 5.62
CA GLN A 30 12.23 4.44 6.88
C GLN A 30 12.43 2.93 6.93
N ASN A 31 11.62 2.18 6.19
CA ASN A 31 11.71 0.73 6.12
C ASN A 31 12.53 0.21 4.92
N GLY A 32 13.22 1.10 4.21
CA GLY A 32 14.18 0.77 3.15
C GLY A 32 13.58 0.65 1.75
N GLY A 33 12.33 1.08 1.56
CA GLY A 33 11.68 1.14 0.26
C GLY A 33 11.86 2.50 -0.42
N VAL A 34 11.49 2.55 -1.69
CA VAL A 34 11.57 3.76 -2.53
C VAL A 34 10.18 4.24 -2.91
N VAL A 35 9.92 5.55 -2.81
CA VAL A 35 8.71 6.16 -3.39
C VAL A 35 9.00 6.53 -4.85
N ALA A 36 8.41 5.78 -5.77
CA ALA A 36 8.56 5.99 -7.20
C ALA A 36 7.75 7.19 -7.69
N GLN A 37 8.28 7.89 -8.70
CA GLN A 37 7.60 9.04 -9.34
C GLN A 37 6.60 8.62 -10.43
N SER A 38 6.65 7.36 -10.87
CA SER A 38 5.78 6.82 -11.91
C SER A 38 5.45 5.35 -11.65
N PRO A 39 4.30 4.84 -12.15
CA PRO A 39 3.92 3.44 -11.97
C PRO A 39 4.85 2.47 -12.73
N ALA A 40 5.45 2.90 -13.85
CA ALA A 40 6.28 2.03 -14.70
C ALA A 40 7.57 1.53 -14.03
N GLY A 41 7.99 2.13 -12.91
CA GLY A 41 9.15 1.71 -12.12
C GLY A 41 8.82 1.21 -10.71
N ALA A 42 7.53 0.97 -10.42
CA ALA A 42 7.07 0.56 -9.11
C ALA A 42 6.87 -0.95 -9.03
N THR A 43 7.35 -1.58 -7.95
CA THR A 43 7.00 -2.95 -7.59
C THR A 43 5.54 -3.04 -7.18
N HIS A 44 5.06 -2.04 -6.45
CA HIS A 44 3.68 -1.92 -5.99
C HIS A 44 3.09 -0.56 -6.35
N ILE A 45 1.87 -0.58 -6.88
CA ILE A 45 1.04 0.61 -7.12
C ILE A 45 0.00 0.65 -6.00
N VAL A 46 0.07 1.70 -5.19
CA VAL A 46 -0.83 1.88 -4.06
C VAL A 46 -2.05 2.67 -4.52
N ASP A 47 -3.20 2.01 -4.58
CA ASP A 47 -4.45 2.57 -5.07
C ASP A 47 -5.63 2.06 -4.21
N TYR A 48 -6.77 2.74 -4.32
CA TYR A 48 -8.02 2.31 -3.71
C TYR A 48 -9.12 2.10 -4.77
N THR A 49 -9.03 2.72 -5.94
CA THR A 49 -10.09 2.67 -6.96
C THR A 49 -9.95 1.54 -7.97
N GLU A 50 -8.73 1.05 -8.19
CA GLU A 50 -8.43 0.08 -9.25
C GLU A 50 -7.99 -1.30 -8.73
N LEU A 51 -8.19 -1.59 -7.44
CA LEU A 51 -7.79 -2.87 -6.86
C LEU A 51 -8.45 -4.03 -7.62
N ASP A 52 -7.63 -4.99 -8.04
CA ASP A 52 -8.02 -6.20 -8.75
C ASP A 52 -7.15 -7.36 -8.23
N ALA A 53 -7.77 -8.39 -7.66
CA ALA A 53 -7.05 -9.54 -7.11
C ALA A 53 -6.19 -10.29 -8.14
N ARG A 54 -6.45 -10.09 -9.44
CA ARG A 54 -5.64 -10.64 -10.54
C ARG A 54 -4.37 -9.84 -10.81
N ARG A 55 -4.25 -8.66 -10.18
CA ARG A 55 -3.14 -7.70 -10.30
C ARG A 55 -2.51 -7.49 -8.91
N PRO A 56 -1.70 -8.44 -8.41
CA PRO A 56 -1.10 -8.36 -7.08
C PRO A 56 -0.11 -7.20 -6.91
N GLU A 57 0.29 -6.54 -8.00
CA GLU A 57 1.04 -5.30 -7.97
C GLU A 57 0.20 -4.10 -7.51
N LEU A 58 -1.13 -4.15 -7.66
CA LEU A 58 -2.05 -3.12 -7.16
C LEU A 58 -2.45 -3.47 -5.72
N VAL A 59 -2.15 -2.60 -4.75
CA VAL A 59 -2.43 -2.85 -3.33
C VAL A 59 -3.04 -1.64 -2.64
N SER A 60 -3.83 -1.87 -1.60
CA SER A 60 -4.30 -0.79 -0.74
C SER A 60 -3.18 -0.20 0.12
N ALA A 61 -3.41 0.98 0.69
CA ALA A 61 -2.49 1.60 1.65
C ALA A 61 -2.24 0.74 2.90
N ASP A 62 -3.18 -0.16 3.24
CA ASP A 62 -3.08 -1.03 4.41
C ASP A 62 -1.94 -2.04 4.25
N PHE A 63 -1.56 -2.41 3.02
CA PHE A 63 -0.39 -3.24 2.78
C PHE A 63 0.86 -2.67 3.45
N ILE A 64 1.08 -1.35 3.31
CA ILE A 64 2.23 -0.65 3.89
C ILE A 64 2.06 -0.56 5.41
N LYS A 65 0.89 -0.08 5.87
CA LYS A 65 0.62 0.18 7.29
C LYS A 65 0.72 -1.11 8.11
N GLU A 66 0.08 -2.18 7.66
CA GLU A 66 0.10 -3.48 8.33
C GLU A 66 1.46 -4.16 8.25
N SER A 67 2.17 -4.08 7.11
CA SER A 67 3.52 -4.65 7.02
C SER A 67 4.45 -4.05 8.07
N VAL A 68 4.37 -2.73 8.30
CA VAL A 68 5.16 -2.07 9.35
C VAL A 68 4.67 -2.46 10.74
N ALA A 69 3.36 -2.43 10.98
CA ALA A 69 2.79 -2.76 12.29
C ALA A 69 3.14 -4.17 12.76
N PHE A 70 3.07 -5.15 11.86
CA PHE A 70 3.41 -6.56 12.15
C PHE A 70 4.90 -6.85 12.00
N ARG A 71 5.71 -5.88 11.56
CA ARG A 71 7.15 -6.03 11.26
C ARG A 71 7.44 -7.21 10.30
N ALA A 72 6.52 -7.48 9.40
CA ALA A 72 6.56 -8.59 8.46
C ALA A 72 5.93 -8.17 7.14
N LEU A 73 6.59 -8.49 6.01
CA LEU A 73 6.09 -8.13 4.69
C LEU A 73 4.80 -8.92 4.44
N GLN A 74 3.69 -8.21 4.30
CA GLN A 74 2.40 -8.86 4.08
C GLN A 74 2.31 -9.44 2.66
N ASP A 75 1.33 -10.30 2.45
CA ASP A 75 1.02 -10.86 1.13
C ASP A 75 0.22 -9.84 0.31
N PRO A 76 0.77 -9.29 -0.80
CA PRO A 76 0.09 -8.27 -1.61
C PRO A 76 -1.32 -8.67 -2.05
N VAL A 77 -1.55 -9.96 -2.36
CA VAL A 77 -2.85 -10.48 -2.84
C VAL A 77 -3.98 -10.17 -1.86
N LYS A 78 -3.70 -10.13 -0.56
CA LYS A 78 -4.70 -9.82 0.48
C LYS A 78 -5.16 -8.37 0.48
N TYR A 79 -4.39 -7.48 -0.16
CA TYR A 79 -4.62 -6.04 -0.23
C TYR A 79 -4.95 -5.57 -1.65
N SER A 80 -4.97 -6.50 -2.61
CA SER A 80 -5.32 -6.26 -4.01
C SER A 80 -6.81 -6.43 -4.31
N ASP A 81 -7.63 -6.69 -3.30
CA ASP A 81 -9.08 -6.81 -3.47
C ASP A 81 -9.81 -5.69 -2.74
N LEU A 82 -10.86 -5.16 -3.36
CA LEU A 82 -11.86 -4.33 -2.70
C LEU A 82 -12.73 -5.24 -1.83
N LEU A 83 -12.15 -5.87 -0.80
CA LEU A 83 -13.00 -6.45 0.22
C LEU A 83 -13.86 -5.31 0.78
N PRO A 84 -15.20 -5.43 0.80
CA PRO A 84 -16.03 -4.43 1.44
C PRO A 84 -15.52 -4.34 2.86
N GLN A 85 -15.08 -3.13 3.21
CA GLN A 85 -14.51 -2.82 4.51
C GLN A 85 -15.38 -3.53 5.55
N ARG A 86 -14.77 -4.41 6.35
CA ARG A 86 -15.42 -5.00 7.51
C ARG A 86 -15.90 -3.81 8.34
N THR A 87 -17.14 -3.41 8.10
CA THR A 87 -17.89 -2.54 8.97
C THR A 87 -17.87 -3.29 10.29
N GLY A 88 -17.11 -2.75 11.24
CA GLY A 88 -17.23 -3.12 12.63
C GLY A 88 -18.65 -2.81 13.06
N LYS A 89 -19.58 -3.71 12.73
CA LYS A 89 -20.89 -3.75 13.32
C LYS A 89 -20.70 -4.54 14.60
N THR A 90 -20.27 -3.83 15.63
CA THR A 90 -20.42 -4.28 17.02
C THR A 90 -21.92 -4.53 17.22
N LEU A 91 -22.28 -5.80 17.41
CA LEU A 91 -23.58 -6.22 17.94
C LEU A 91 -23.70 -5.78 19.40
#